data_AF-A0A4Y9ITJ7-F1
#
_entry.id   AF-A0A4Y9ITJ7-F1
#
_cell.length_a   1.000
_cell.length_b   1.000
_cell.length_c   1.000
_cell.angle_alpha   90.00
_cell.angle_beta   90.00
_cell.angle_gamma   90.00
#
_symmetry.space_group_name_H-M   'P 1'
#
loop_
_entity.id
_entity.type
_entity.pdbx_description
1 polymer ?
#
loop_
_entity_poly.entity_id
_entity_poly.type
_entity_poly.pdbx_seq_one_letter_code
_entity_poly.pdbx_strand_id
1 'polypeptide(L)'
;MAITEFNCFLNNIEDLEEAYFLDQAIRSESEVGYYNCIRSGNQLIVSSNLWADSLCLASDAAKKSFLDRLQERWAIDKGWSIEASYDFKRANEKDD
;
A
#
# COMPACT_ATOMS: atom_id res chain seq x y z
N MET A 1 -3.64 18.21 -4.49
CA MET A 1 -3.96 16.99 -3.73
C MET A 1 -2.79 16.71 -2.81
N ALA A 2 -3.03 16.81 -1.51
CA ALA A 2 -2.00 17.17 -0.55
C ALA A 2 -1.33 15.92 0.03
N ILE A 3 -0.01 16.01 0.22
CA ILE A 3 0.83 15.03 0.92
C ILE A 3 0.21 14.56 2.25
N THR A 4 -0.55 15.43 2.90
CA THR A 4 -1.32 15.17 4.13
C THR A 4 -2.29 14.00 4.00
N GLU A 5 -3.00 13.86 2.87
CA GLU A 5 -3.97 12.78 2.66
C GLU A 5 -3.27 11.42 2.58
N PHE A 6 -2.07 11.37 1.97
CA PHE A 6 -1.28 10.13 1.90
C PHE A 6 -0.79 9.71 3.29
N ASN A 7 -0.28 10.65 4.08
CA ASN A 7 0.22 10.35 5.41
C ASN A 7 -0.89 9.93 6.36
N CYS A 8 -2.08 10.53 6.26
CA CYS A 8 -3.26 10.09 7.00
C CYS A 8 -3.65 8.65 6.62
N PHE A 9 -3.70 8.34 5.32
CA PHE A 9 -3.99 6.98 4.86
C PHE A 9 -2.96 5.96 5.38
N LEU A 10 -1.67 6.29 5.30
CA LEU A 10 -0.56 5.44 5.78
C LEU A 10 -0.55 5.25 7.30
N ASN A 11 -1.17 6.14 8.08
CA ASN A 11 -1.26 6.01 9.53
C ASN A 11 -2.30 4.97 9.97
N ASN A 12 -3.24 4.60 9.09
CA ASN A 12 -4.23 3.56 9.37
C ASN A 12 -3.68 2.14 9.17
N ILE A 13 -2.55 2.01 8.49
CA ILE A 13 -1.89 0.73 8.25
C ILE A 13 -1.22 0.29 9.56
N GLU A 14 -1.59 -0.87 10.07
CA GLU A 14 -1.13 -1.34 11.39
C GLU A 14 0.20 -2.11 11.28
N ASP A 15 0.40 -2.85 10.19
CA ASP A 15 1.53 -3.75 10.03
C ASP A 15 1.98 -3.97 8.57
N LEU A 16 3.09 -4.70 8.43
CA LEU A 16 3.72 -5.01 7.15
C LEU A 16 2.85 -5.89 6.22
N GLU A 17 2.03 -6.78 6.78
CA GLU A 17 1.12 -7.61 5.99
C GLU A 17 0.04 -6.73 5.34
N GLU A 18 -0.53 -5.80 6.11
CA GLU A 18 -1.49 -4.85 5.59
C GLU A 18 -0.87 -3.92 4.53
N ALA A 19 0.35 -3.44 4.77
CA ALA A 19 1.12 -2.68 3.78
C ALA A 19 1.37 -3.48 2.49
N TYR A 20 1.66 -4.78 2.61
CA TYR A 20 1.85 -5.69 1.48
C TYR A 20 0.57 -5.87 0.66
N PHE A 21 -0.57 -6.11 1.31
CA PHE A 21 -1.85 -6.22 0.59
C PHE A 21 -2.20 -4.94 -0.16
N LEU A 22 -1.94 -3.77 0.43
CA LEU A 22 -2.14 -2.49 -0.23
C LEU A 22 -1.22 -2.31 -1.45
N ASP A 23 0.08 -2.60 -1.32
CA ASP A 23 1.03 -2.51 -2.44
C ASP A 23 0.59 -3.41 -3.61
N GLN A 24 0.20 -4.65 -3.32
CA GLN A 24 -0.29 -5.61 -4.32
C GLN A 24 -1.62 -5.17 -4.95
N ALA A 25 -2.58 -4.69 -4.15
CA ALA A 25 -3.85 -4.17 -4.64
C ALA A 25 -3.65 -3.01 -5.63
N ILE A 26 -2.79 -2.04 -5.28
CA ILE A 26 -2.51 -0.88 -6.12
C ILE A 26 -1.77 -1.27 -7.40
N ARG A 27 -0.80 -2.20 -7.32
CA ARG A 27 -0.03 -2.66 -8.50
C ARG A 27 -0.89 -3.46 -9.47
N SER A 28 -1.68 -4.38 -8.95
CA SER A 28 -2.60 -5.22 -9.73
C SER A 28 -3.90 -4.50 -10.13
N GLU A 29 -4.15 -3.33 -9.56
CA GLU A 29 -5.40 -2.58 -9.70
C GLU A 29 -6.63 -3.47 -9.44
N SER A 30 -6.51 -4.36 -8.46
CA SER A 30 -7.48 -5.40 -8.13
C SER A 30 -7.68 -5.50 -6.61
N GLU A 31 -8.66 -6.31 -6.19
CA GLU A 31 -8.89 -6.61 -4.78
C GLU A 31 -7.80 -7.54 -4.23
N VAL A 32 -7.14 -7.13 -3.14
CA VAL A 32 -6.16 -7.95 -2.40
C VAL A 32 -6.33 -7.69 -0.91
N GLY A 33 -6.53 -8.75 -0.13
CA GLY A 33 -6.76 -8.66 1.30
C GLY A 33 -8.00 -7.83 1.62
N TYR A 34 -7.81 -6.71 2.32
CA TYR A 34 -8.89 -5.78 2.71
C TYR A 34 -9.04 -4.59 1.76
N TYR A 35 -8.19 -4.50 0.74
CA TYR A 35 -8.14 -3.35 -0.17
C TYR A 35 -8.80 -3.67 -1.50
N ASN A 36 -9.63 -2.74 -1.96
CA ASN A 36 -10.24 -2.78 -3.28
C ASN A 36 -9.79 -1.57 -4.11
N CYS A 37 -9.37 -1.83 -5.35
CA CYS A 37 -8.89 -0.83 -6.28
C CYS A 37 -9.82 -0.74 -7.49
N ILE A 38 -10.24 0.47 -7.83
CA ILE A 38 -11.09 0.74 -8.99
C ILE A 38 -10.44 1.84 -9.83
N ARG A 39 -10.05 1.50 -11.06
CA ARG A 39 -9.55 2.47 -12.04
C ARG A 39 -10.74 3.21 -12.67
N SER A 40 -10.75 4.53 -12.55
CA SER A 40 -11.73 5.42 -13.19
C SER A 40 -11.00 6.42 -14.07
N GLY A 41 -10.85 6.08 -15.35
CA GLY A 41 -10.04 6.85 -16.29
C GLY A 41 -8.57 6.94 -15.87
N ASN A 42 -8.07 8.15 -15.62
CA ASN A 42 -6.69 8.37 -15.20
C ASN A 42 -6.47 8.25 -13.69
N GLN A 43 -7.53 8.00 -12.93
CA GLN A 43 -7.50 7.99 -11.47
C GLN A 43 -7.66 6.55 -10.97
N LEU A 44 -6.98 6.20 -9.89
CA LEU A 44 -7.17 4.95 -9.16
C LEU A 44 -7.75 5.27 -7.79
N ILE A 45 -8.93 4.72 -7.50
CA ILE A 45 -9.58 4.83 -6.20
C ILE A 45 -9.27 3.57 -5.42
N VAL A 46 -8.67 3.72 -4.26
CA VAL A 46 -8.35 2.63 -3.32
C VAL A 46 -9.24 2.78 -2.11
N SER A 47 -9.95 1.73 -1.74
CA SER A 47 -10.79 1.69 -0.54
C SER A 47 -10.41 0.50 0.33
N SER A 48 -10.65 0.63 1.64
CA SER A 48 -10.44 -0.45 2.61
C SER A 48 -11.78 -0.94 3.15
N ASN A 49 -11.88 -2.23 3.43
CA ASN A 49 -13.01 -2.81 4.17
C ASN A 49 -12.87 -2.63 5.70
N LEU A 50 -11.69 -2.21 6.19
CA LEU A 50 -11.40 -2.03 7.61
C LEU A 50 -11.75 -0.62 8.12
N TRP A 51 -11.79 0.38 7.24
CA TRP A 51 -11.99 1.78 7.60
C TRP A 51 -12.60 2.58 6.44
N ALA A 52 -13.26 3.69 6.76
CA ALA A 52 -14.16 4.38 5.85
C ALA A 52 -13.48 5.29 4.81
N ASP A 53 -12.23 5.70 5.04
CA ASP A 53 -11.51 6.59 4.13
C ASP A 53 -11.03 5.86 2.86
N SER A 54 -11.22 6.51 1.71
CA SER A 54 -10.70 6.07 0.42
C SER A 54 -9.56 6.96 -0.04
N LEU A 55 -8.54 6.38 -0.65
CA LEU A 55 -7.44 7.09 -1.28
C LEU A 55 -7.72 7.27 -2.77
N CYS A 56 -7.67 8.51 -3.25
CA CYS A 56 -7.73 8.81 -4.67
C CYS A 56 -6.34 9.16 -5.21
N LEU A 57 -5.83 8.30 -6.09
CA LEU A 57 -4.59 8.50 -6.83
C LEU A 57 -4.95 9.10 -8.21
N ALA A 58 -4.87 10.42 -8.33
CA ALA A 58 -5.37 11.16 -9.50
C ALA A 58 -4.58 10.93 -10.82
N SER A 59 -3.43 10.27 -10.75
CA SER A 59 -2.57 9.97 -11.90
C SER A 59 -1.60 8.83 -11.60
N ASP A 60 -1.01 8.24 -12.64
CA ASP A 60 0.05 7.24 -12.48
C ASP A 60 1.30 7.80 -11.76
N ALA A 61 1.56 9.11 -11.87
CA ALA A 61 2.59 9.77 -11.07
C ALA A 61 2.23 9.78 -9.57
N ALA A 62 0.97 10.07 -9.23
CA ALA A 62 0.49 10.02 -7.85
C ALA A 62 0.53 8.58 -7.31
N LYS A 63 0.13 7.58 -8.12
CA LYS A 63 0.25 6.16 -7.81
C LYS A 63 1.70 5.79 -7.48
N LYS A 64 2.64 6.17 -8.36
CA LYS A 64 4.06 5.90 -8.13
C LYS A 64 4.58 6.55 -6.85
N SER A 65 4.31 7.85 -6.65
CA SER A 65 4.73 8.56 -5.44
C SER A 65 4.12 7.99 -4.15
N PHE A 66 2.90 7.44 -4.22
CA PHE A 66 2.30 6.75 -3.08
C PHE A 66 3.02 5.43 -2.77
N LEU A 67 3.28 4.61 -3.79
CA LEU A 67 4.02 3.35 -3.64
C LEU A 67 5.44 3.59 -3.10
N ASP A 68 6.14 4.62 -3.58
CA ASP A 68 7.47 4.99 -3.08
C ASP A 68 7.44 5.33 -1.57
N ARG A 69 6.40 6.04 -1.11
CA ARG A 69 6.23 6.37 0.31
C ARG A 69 5.82 5.20 1.17
N LEU A 70 4.93 4.35 0.65
CA LEU A 70 4.53 3.12 1.31
C LEU A 70 5.77 2.25 1.54
N GLN A 71 6.64 2.14 0.52
CA GLN A 71 7.90 1.41 0.62
C GLN A 71 8.86 2.06 1.61
N GLU A 72 9.06 3.38 1.58
CA GLU A 72 9.94 4.08 2.52
C GLU A 72 9.51 3.87 3.99
N ARG A 73 8.21 3.75 4.24
CA ARG A 73 7.65 3.60 5.58
C ARG A 73 7.64 2.17 6.10
N TRP A 74 7.38 1.19 5.23
CA TRP A 74 7.13 -0.19 5.66
C TRP A 74 8.20 -1.20 5.24
N ALA A 75 9.10 -0.86 4.32
CA ALA A 75 10.22 -1.76 4.02
C ALA A 75 11.09 -1.96 5.28
N ILE A 76 11.46 -3.21 5.55
CA ILE A 76 12.30 -3.58 6.70
C ILE A 76 13.70 -2.95 6.56
N ASP A 77 14.23 -2.95 5.34
CA ASP A 77 15.55 -2.41 5.03
C ASP A 77 15.49 -1.40 3.88
N LYS A 78 16.39 -0.41 3.92
CA LYS A 78 16.36 0.69 2.97
C LYS A 78 16.71 0.21 1.56
N GLY A 79 15.76 0.35 0.65
CA GLY A 79 15.90 -0.08 -0.74
C GLY A 79 15.28 -1.44 -1.03
N TRP A 80 14.72 -2.10 -0.02
CA TRP A 80 13.91 -3.29 -0.22
C TRP A 80 12.51 -2.93 -0.67
N SER A 81 11.93 -3.81 -1.49
CA SER A 81 10.49 -3.78 -1.78
C SER A 81 9.70 -4.24 -0.55
N ILE A 82 8.44 -3.82 -0.47
CA ILE A 82 7.51 -4.31 0.57
C ILE A 82 7.33 -5.83 0.46
N GLU A 83 7.22 -6.35 -0.77
CA GLU A 83 7.16 -7.80 -1.03
C GLU A 83 8.38 -8.54 -0.44
N ALA A 84 9.59 -8.09 -0.72
CA ALA A 84 10.81 -8.70 -0.17
C ALA A 84 10.85 -8.61 1.37
N SER A 85 10.38 -7.49 1.93
CA SER A 85 10.28 -7.31 3.38
C SER A 85 9.27 -8.27 4.00
N TYR A 86 8.10 -8.44 3.36
CA TYR A 86 7.05 -9.34 3.81
C TYR A 86 7.48 -10.81 3.73
N ASP A 87 8.09 -11.22 2.62
CA ASP A 87 8.63 -12.56 2.45
C ASP A 87 9.73 -12.87 3.48
N PHE A 88 10.61 -11.90 3.75
CA PHE A 88 11.63 -12.04 4.79
C PHE A 88 11.00 -12.20 6.18
N LYS A 89 10.03 -11.35 6.54
CA LYS A 89 9.30 -11.48 7.82
C LYS A 89 8.67 -12.87 7.95
N ARG A 90 7.94 -13.32 6.92
CA ARG A 90 7.26 -14.62 6.90
C ARG A 90 8.22 -15.80 6.95
N ALA A 91 9.42 -15.67 6.37
CA ALA A 91 10.46 -16.70 6.45
C ALA A 91 11.05 -16.79 7.86
N ASN A 92 11.31 -15.67 8.52
CA ASN A 92 11.84 -15.64 9.89
C ASN A 92 10.81 -16.13 10.91
N GLU A 93 9.52 -15.83 10.73
CA GLU A 93 8.43 -16.33 11.60
C GLU A 93 8.22 -17.85 11.53
N LYS A 94 8.79 -18.54 10.52
CA LYS A 94 8.71 -20.00 10.37
C LYS A 94 9.93 -20.75 10.91
N ASP A 95 10.99 -20.02 11.25
CA ASP A 95 12.26 -20.60 11.73
C ASP A 95 12.33 -20.66 13.27
N ASP A 96 11.27 -20.23 13.97
CA ASP A 96 11.05 -20.33 15.43
C ASP A 96 9.97 -21.39 15.74
#